data_AF-A0A1I0HJF6-F1
#
_entry.id   AF-A0A1I0HJF6-F1
#
_cell.length_a   1.000
_cell.length_b   1.000
_cell.length_c   1.000
_cell.angle_alpha   90.00
_cell.angle_beta   90.00
_cell.angle_gamma   90.00
#
_symmetry.space_group_name_H-M   'P 1'
#
loop_
_entity.id
_entity.type
_entity.pdbx_description
1 polymer ?
#
loop_
_entity_poly.entity_id
_entity_poly.type
_entity_poly.pdbx_seq_one_letter_code
_entity_poly.pdbx_strand_id
1 'polypeptide(L)'
;MTDPRQTATPPLNSDTMIAMLIAGSVATVAFDLWGQAISPMLGFANLAPAGLARSLLGTFGLPNGAWAGNFMHLFLVGLIAYPVGWLYIFRPLQQKFAPAIPMLLSSAIYGFGLWIFAIGGITAIAGLKFFLGFTGITWVALVGHVLYGIVAALTFDYLAKRR
;
A
#
# COMPACT_ATOMS: atom_id res chain seq x y z
N MET A 1 2.55 -0.59 32.70
CA MET A 1 3.65 0.35 32.40
C MET A 1 3.75 0.47 30.88
N THR A 2 3.24 1.56 30.32
CA THR A 2 3.31 1.88 28.88
C THR A 2 4.62 2.61 28.60
N ASP A 3 5.40 2.12 27.64
CA ASP A 3 6.62 2.79 27.19
C ASP A 3 6.28 4.16 26.56
N PRO A 4 6.81 5.28 27.07
CA PRO A 4 6.53 6.63 26.58
C PRO A 4 7.10 6.94 25.17
N ARG A 5 7.72 5.98 24.48
CA ARG A 5 8.34 6.19 23.15
C ARG A 5 7.43 6.04 21.92
N GLN A 6 6.11 5.86 22.08
CA GLN A 6 5.22 5.51 20.95
C GLN A 6 4.12 6.52 20.59
N THR A 7 4.16 7.75 21.09
CA THR A 7 3.14 8.78 20.82
C THR A 7 3.57 9.87 19.82
N ALA A 8 4.81 9.86 19.35
CA ALA A 8 5.32 10.87 18.45
C ALA A 8 5.25 10.40 17.00
N THR A 9 4.66 11.24 16.13
CA THR A 9 4.85 11.13 14.68
C THR A 9 6.35 11.02 14.37
N PRO A 10 6.78 10.07 13.53
CA PRO A 10 8.20 9.89 13.24
C PRO A 10 8.86 11.19 12.76
N PRO A 11 10.07 11.54 13.24
CA PRO A 11 10.74 12.75 12.80
C PRO A 11 11.03 12.70 11.30
N LEU A 12 10.85 13.83 10.61
CA LEU A 12 11.21 13.97 9.19
C LEU A 12 12.73 14.15 9.06
N ASN A 13 13.46 13.04 9.06
CA ASN A 13 14.90 12.99 8.90
C ASN A 13 15.31 11.89 7.90
N SER A 14 16.60 11.85 7.55
CA SER A 14 17.16 10.88 6.60
C SER A 14 16.85 9.44 6.99
N ASP A 15 16.89 9.16 8.29
CA ASP A 15 16.61 7.86 8.87
C ASP A 15 15.18 7.40 8.61
N THR A 16 14.18 8.25 8.83
CA THR A 16 12.78 7.93 8.52
C THR A 16 12.55 7.82 7.03
N MET A 17 13.20 8.68 6.23
CA MET A 17 13.13 8.62 4.77
C MET A 17 13.67 7.29 4.24
N ILE A 18 14.85 6.87 4.68
CA ILE A 18 15.44 5.57 4.30
C ILE A 18 14.52 4.43 4.73
N ALA A 19 13.96 4.47 5.94
CA ALA A 19 13.04 3.45 6.40
C ALA A 19 11.77 3.37 5.52
N MET A 20 11.22 4.51 5.11
CA MET A 20 10.07 4.54 4.19
C MET A 20 10.41 3.93 2.83
N LEU A 21 11.57 4.28 2.26
CA LEU A 21 12.00 3.74 0.97
C LEU A 21 12.22 2.22 1.04
N ILE A 22 12.85 1.72 2.09
CA ILE A 22 13.04 0.28 2.27
C ILE A 22 11.69 -0.42 2.49
N ALA A 23 10.86 0.06 3.41
CA ALA A 23 9.56 -0.55 3.70
C ALA A 23 8.64 -0.54 2.48
N GLY A 24 8.56 0.58 1.76
CA GLY A 24 7.80 0.71 0.52
C GLY A 24 8.30 -0.21 -0.58
N SER A 25 9.61 -0.31 -0.76
CA SER A 25 10.21 -1.23 -1.74
C SER A 25 9.86 -2.69 -1.44
N VAL A 26 10.10 -3.14 -0.20
CA VAL A 26 9.85 -4.54 0.20
C VAL A 26 8.37 -4.88 0.11
N ALA A 27 7.50 -3.96 0.55
CA ALA A 27 6.05 -4.15 0.47
C ALA A 27 5.52 -4.17 -0.98
N THR A 28 6.08 -3.33 -1.85
CA THR A 28 5.73 -3.32 -3.29
C THR A 28 6.16 -4.63 -3.95
N VAL A 29 7.36 -5.13 -3.65
CA VAL A 29 7.82 -6.43 -4.14
C VAL A 29 6.91 -7.56 -3.65
N ALA A 30 6.51 -7.55 -2.38
CA ALA A 30 5.60 -8.56 -1.84
C ALA A 30 4.22 -8.51 -2.52
N PHE A 31 3.70 -7.31 -2.77
CA PHE A 31 2.45 -7.10 -3.49
C PHE A 31 2.52 -7.66 -4.92
N ASP A 32 3.56 -7.30 -5.67
CA ASP A 32 3.70 -7.71 -7.07
C ASP A 32 4.02 -9.20 -7.18
N LEU A 33 4.81 -9.76 -6.27
CA LEU A 33 5.04 -11.20 -6.17
C LEU A 33 3.73 -11.95 -5.96
N TRP A 34 2.88 -11.47 -5.05
CA TRP A 34 1.54 -12.02 -4.88
C TRP A 34 0.69 -11.88 -6.14
N GLY A 35 0.55 -10.66 -6.66
CA GLY A 35 -0.38 -10.33 -7.72
C GLY A 35 -0.02 -10.93 -9.08
N GLN A 36 1.26 -10.92 -9.45
CA GLN A 36 1.72 -11.28 -10.79
C GLN A 36 2.26 -12.70 -10.89
N ALA A 37 2.75 -13.28 -9.78
CA ALA A 37 3.32 -14.63 -9.79
C ALA A 37 2.49 -15.64 -8.98
N ILE A 38 2.26 -15.39 -7.68
CA ILE A 38 1.63 -16.40 -6.81
C ILE A 38 0.16 -16.59 -7.17
N SER A 39 -0.61 -15.51 -7.31
CA SER A 39 -2.05 -15.63 -7.55
C SER A 39 -2.38 -16.34 -8.86
N PRO A 40 -1.70 -16.09 -10.02
CA PRO A 40 -1.94 -16.85 -11.23
C PRO A 40 -1.52 -18.32 -11.14
N MET A 41 -0.40 -18.62 -10.45
CA MET A 41 0.04 -20.00 -10.22
C MET A 41 -0.99 -20.82 -9.43
N LEU A 42 -1.79 -20.17 -8.59
CA LEU A 42 -2.88 -20.78 -7.83
C LEU A 42 -4.22 -20.81 -8.60
N GLY A 43 -4.25 -20.36 -9.86
CA GLY A 43 -5.46 -20.29 -10.68
C GLY A 43 -6.35 -19.06 -10.42
N PHE A 44 -5.88 -18.09 -9.62
CA PHE A 44 -6.57 -16.82 -9.44
C PHE A 44 -6.23 -15.81 -10.56
N ALA A 45 -6.93 -14.68 -10.57
CA ALA A 45 -6.72 -13.64 -11.58
C ALA A 45 -5.34 -12.98 -11.46
N ASN A 46 -4.68 -12.70 -12.59
CA ASN A 46 -3.45 -11.92 -12.62
C ASN A 46 -3.73 -10.44 -12.31
N LEU A 47 -3.04 -9.91 -11.30
CA LEU A 47 -3.14 -8.52 -10.89
C LEU A 47 -1.96 -7.71 -11.45
N ALA A 48 -2.25 -6.87 -12.45
CA ALA A 48 -1.28 -5.94 -13.06
C ALA A 48 -1.65 -4.47 -12.76
N PRO A 49 -1.08 -3.85 -11.71
CA PRO A 49 -1.52 -2.54 -11.22
C PRO A 49 -1.27 -1.37 -12.17
N ALA A 50 -0.25 -1.50 -13.05
CA ALA A 50 0.07 -0.48 -14.03
C ALA A 50 -1.11 -0.15 -14.96
N GLY A 51 -2.03 -1.10 -15.21
CA GLY A 51 -3.24 -0.83 -16.00
C GLY A 51 -4.14 0.24 -15.37
N LEU A 52 -4.42 0.13 -14.07
CA LEU A 52 -5.22 1.11 -13.34
C LEU A 52 -4.54 2.49 -13.31
N ALA A 53 -3.23 2.52 -13.07
CA ALA A 53 -2.46 3.75 -13.07
C ALA A 53 -2.51 4.47 -14.42
N ARG A 54 -2.43 3.72 -15.53
CA ARG A 54 -2.55 4.28 -16.89
C ARG A 54 -3.95 4.81 -17.15
N SER A 55 -5.00 4.09 -16.73
CA SER A 55 -6.38 4.58 -16.85
C SER A 55 -6.56 5.91 -16.11
N LEU A 56 -6.06 6.01 -14.87
CA LEU A 56 -6.12 7.24 -14.08
C LEU A 56 -5.40 8.42 -14.77
N LEU A 57 -4.17 8.19 -15.23
CA LEU A 57 -3.41 9.21 -15.96
C LEU A 57 -4.14 9.65 -17.23
N GLY A 58 -4.72 8.69 -17.96
CA GLY A 58 -5.53 8.96 -19.16
C GLY A 58 -6.75 9.81 -18.88
N THR A 59 -7.45 9.59 -17.76
CA THR A 59 -8.60 10.42 -17.36
C THR A 59 -8.23 11.89 -17.18
N PHE A 60 -7.02 12.17 -16.71
CA PHE A 60 -6.52 13.54 -16.55
C PHE A 60 -5.81 14.09 -17.79
N GLY A 61 -5.82 13.37 -18.93
CA GLY A 61 -5.11 13.79 -20.15
C GLY A 61 -3.59 13.77 -20.02
N LEU A 62 -3.04 13.05 -19.03
CA LEU A 62 -1.59 12.93 -18.80
C LEU A 62 -0.99 11.79 -19.63
N PRO A 63 0.34 11.79 -19.85
CA PRO A 63 1.03 10.66 -20.47
C PRO A 63 0.73 9.34 -19.74
N ASN A 64 0.11 8.38 -20.43
CA ASN A 64 -0.40 7.13 -19.85
C ASN A 64 0.24 5.87 -20.48
N GLY A 65 1.45 6.01 -21.01
CA GLY A 65 2.26 4.90 -21.52
C GLY A 65 2.65 3.89 -20.42
N ALA A 66 3.19 2.75 -20.83
CA ALA A 66 3.60 1.70 -19.90
C ALA A 66 4.62 2.20 -18.86
N TRP A 67 5.57 3.04 -19.27
CA TRP A 67 6.53 3.66 -18.35
C TRP A 67 5.83 4.50 -17.27
N ALA A 68 4.91 5.38 -17.65
CA ALA A 68 4.22 6.27 -16.73
C ALA A 68 3.32 5.49 -15.74
N GLY A 69 2.65 4.43 -16.22
CA GLY A 69 1.87 3.53 -15.38
C GLY A 69 2.72 2.83 -14.32
N ASN A 70 3.86 2.27 -14.73
CA ASN A 70 4.79 1.62 -13.80
C ASN A 70 5.43 2.63 -12.84
N PHE A 71 5.75 3.84 -13.29
CA PHE A 71 6.28 4.90 -12.44
C PHE A 71 5.27 5.31 -11.36
N MET A 72 4.01 5.51 -11.75
CA MET A 72 2.93 5.82 -10.82
C MET A 72 2.72 4.68 -9.81
N HIS A 73 2.62 3.44 -10.28
CA HIS A 73 2.42 2.26 -9.43
C HIS A 73 3.59 2.04 -8.46
N LEU A 74 4.80 1.87 -8.99
CA LEU A 74 5.96 1.44 -8.22
C LEU A 74 6.54 2.57 -7.37
N PHE A 75 6.74 3.75 -7.96
CA PHE A 75 7.47 4.84 -7.28
C PHE A 75 6.54 5.77 -6.51
N LEU A 76 5.55 6.37 -7.19
CA LEU A 76 4.72 7.38 -6.53
C LEU A 76 3.83 6.75 -5.46
N VAL A 77 3.21 5.62 -5.77
CA VAL A 77 2.22 4.98 -4.89
C VAL A 77 2.89 3.96 -3.96
N GLY A 78 3.50 2.91 -4.52
CA GLY A 78 4.06 1.79 -3.77
C GLY A 78 5.25 2.17 -2.90
N LEU A 79 6.18 2.97 -3.42
CA LEU A 79 7.39 3.36 -2.68
C LEU A 79 7.19 4.56 -1.76
N ILE A 80 6.31 5.51 -2.11
CA ILE A 80 6.19 6.80 -1.40
C ILE A 80 4.83 6.97 -0.73
N ALA A 81 3.72 6.99 -1.47
CA ALA A 81 2.43 7.39 -0.91
C ALA A 81 1.93 6.43 0.17
N TYR A 82 2.06 5.13 -0.03
CA TYR A 82 1.58 4.14 0.94
C TYR A 82 2.45 4.11 2.22
N PRO A 83 3.79 4.13 2.18
CA PRO A 83 4.58 4.21 3.41
C PRO A 83 4.35 5.51 4.18
N VAL A 84 4.17 6.63 3.47
CA VAL A 84 3.79 7.93 4.07
C VAL A 84 2.42 7.83 4.73
N GLY A 85 1.42 7.26 4.02
CA GLY A 85 0.08 7.08 4.56
C GLY A 85 0.06 6.20 5.81
N TRP A 86 0.91 5.18 5.89
CA TRP A 86 1.09 4.38 7.09
C TRP A 86 1.66 5.20 8.25
N LEU A 87 2.83 5.82 8.07
CA LEU A 87 3.57 6.46 9.17
C LEU A 87 2.95 7.78 9.66
N TYR A 88 2.40 8.57 8.75
CA TYR A 88 2.00 9.95 9.05
C TYR A 88 0.48 10.15 9.15
N ILE A 89 -0.32 9.22 8.63
CA ILE A 89 -1.77 9.31 8.69
C ILE A 89 -2.33 8.19 9.56
N PHE A 90 -2.19 6.94 9.12
CA PHE A 90 -2.89 5.82 9.74
C PHE A 90 -2.35 5.51 11.13
N ARG A 91 -1.03 5.36 11.29
CA ARG A 91 -0.44 4.95 12.58
C ARG A 91 -0.69 5.97 13.69
N PRO A 92 -0.52 7.29 13.49
CA PRO A 92 -0.85 8.29 14.51
C PRO A 92 -2.34 8.30 14.88
N LEU A 93 -3.23 8.16 13.90
CA LEU A 93 -4.67 8.07 14.14
C LEU A 93 -5.03 6.80 14.93
N GLN A 94 -4.47 5.65 14.54
CA GLN A 94 -4.69 4.38 15.23
C GLN A 94 -4.21 4.44 16.68
N GLN A 95 -3.04 5.02 16.95
CA GLN A 95 -2.53 5.19 18.31
C GLN A 95 -3.38 6.15 19.15
N LYS A 96 -3.97 7.18 18.52
CA LYS A 96 -4.85 8.13 19.20
C LYS A 96 -6.22 7.52 19.56
N PHE A 97 -6.82 6.78 18.65
CA PHE A 97 -8.22 6.34 18.79
C PHE A 97 -8.38 4.87 19.20
N ALA A 98 -7.42 4.02 18.88
CA ALA A 98 -7.51 2.58 19.13
C ALA A 98 -6.14 1.96 19.48
N PRO A 99 -5.42 2.46 20.51
CA PRO A 99 -4.06 2.03 20.85
C PRO A 99 -3.94 0.55 21.23
N ALA A 100 -5.05 -0.06 21.68
CA ALA A 100 -5.10 -1.48 22.06
C ALA A 100 -5.05 -2.45 20.86
N ILE A 101 -5.25 -1.96 19.62
CA ILE A 101 -5.23 -2.82 18.43
C ILE A 101 -3.78 -3.26 18.14
N PRO A 102 -3.50 -4.58 18.06
CA PRO A 102 -2.18 -5.08 17.75
C PRO A 102 -1.65 -4.58 16.40
N MET A 103 -0.33 -4.51 16.25
CA MET A 103 0.33 -4.04 15.02
C MET A 103 -0.13 -4.81 13.77
N LEU A 104 -0.23 -6.14 13.87
CA LEU A 104 -0.63 -6.99 12.75
C LEU A 104 -2.06 -6.71 12.28
N LEU A 105 -2.98 -6.50 13.23
CA LEU A 105 -4.36 -6.15 12.89
C LEU A 105 -4.44 -4.72 12.36
N SER A 106 -3.68 -3.80 12.93
CA SER A 106 -3.57 -2.41 12.45
C SER A 106 -3.08 -2.36 10.99
N SER A 107 -2.04 -3.13 10.64
CA SER A 107 -1.50 -3.18 9.29
C SER A 107 -2.43 -3.86 8.29
N ALA A 108 -3.18 -4.89 8.72
CA ALA A 108 -4.23 -5.48 7.92
C ALA A 108 -5.38 -4.50 7.64
N ILE A 109 -5.83 -3.73 8.65
CA ILE A 109 -6.85 -2.68 8.49
C ILE A 109 -6.35 -1.60 7.53
N TYR A 110 -5.09 -1.19 7.65
CA TYR A 110 -4.50 -0.22 6.74
C TYR A 110 -4.50 -0.74 5.29
N GLY A 111 -4.04 -1.98 5.07
CA GLY A 111 -4.07 -2.60 3.75
C GLY A 111 -5.48 -2.76 3.18
N PHE A 112 -6.47 -3.10 4.01
CA PHE A 112 -7.88 -3.09 3.61
C PHE A 112 -8.35 -1.68 3.18
N GLY A 113 -7.93 -0.64 3.91
CA GLY A 113 -8.17 0.74 3.54
C GLY A 113 -7.54 1.13 2.20
N LEU A 114 -6.30 0.68 1.94
CA LEU A 114 -5.65 0.87 0.65
C LEU A 114 -6.41 0.18 -0.50
N TRP A 115 -6.95 -1.02 -0.27
CA TRP A 115 -7.78 -1.71 -1.24
C TRP A 115 -9.06 -0.92 -1.57
N ILE A 116 -9.75 -0.37 -0.56
CA ILE A 116 -10.91 0.51 -0.79
C ILE A 116 -10.48 1.74 -1.60
N PHE A 117 -9.38 2.37 -1.22
CA PHE A 117 -8.86 3.56 -1.89
C PHE A 117 -8.51 3.29 -3.36
N ALA A 118 -7.69 2.28 -3.63
CA ALA A 118 -7.20 1.99 -4.97
C ALA A 118 -8.28 1.32 -5.84
N ILE A 119 -8.86 0.22 -5.38
CA ILE A 119 -9.76 -0.59 -6.20
C ILE A 119 -11.19 -0.02 -6.18
N GLY A 120 -11.62 0.62 -5.09
CA GLY A 120 -12.91 1.32 -5.05
C GLY A 120 -12.83 2.74 -5.61
N GLY A 121 -11.97 3.57 -5.01
CA GLY A 121 -11.88 5.00 -5.32
C GLY A 121 -11.20 5.32 -6.65
N ILE A 122 -9.96 4.87 -6.84
CA ILE A 122 -9.19 5.19 -8.06
C ILE A 122 -9.84 4.60 -9.31
N THR A 123 -10.46 3.42 -9.24
CA THR A 123 -11.19 2.86 -10.40
C THR A 123 -12.38 3.73 -10.79
N ALA A 124 -13.15 4.24 -9.82
CA ALA A 124 -14.28 5.11 -10.06
C ALA A 124 -13.83 6.45 -10.70
N ILE A 125 -12.72 7.02 -10.21
CA ILE A 125 -12.14 8.24 -10.79
C ILE A 125 -11.61 7.96 -12.20
N ALA A 126 -10.97 6.81 -12.42
CA ALA A 126 -10.39 6.42 -13.70
C ALA A 126 -11.42 6.00 -14.78
N GLY A 127 -12.73 6.15 -14.50
CA GLY A 127 -13.80 5.76 -15.43
C GLY A 127 -13.96 4.25 -15.62
N LEU A 128 -13.39 3.44 -14.72
CA LEU A 128 -13.56 1.99 -14.70
C LEU A 128 -14.77 1.60 -13.83
N LYS A 129 -15.24 0.35 -13.98
CA LYS A 129 -16.30 -0.18 -13.11
C LYS A 129 -15.84 -0.11 -11.64
N PHE A 130 -16.73 0.32 -10.75
CA PHE A 130 -16.48 0.32 -9.30
C PHE A 130 -16.02 -1.06 -8.83
N PHE A 131 -14.93 -1.10 -8.06
CA PHE A 131 -14.23 -2.33 -7.69
C PHE A 131 -13.94 -3.27 -8.87
N LEU A 132 -13.69 -2.75 -10.07
CA LEU A 132 -13.53 -3.52 -11.31
C LEU A 132 -14.69 -4.51 -11.56
N GLY A 133 -15.89 -4.18 -11.10
CA GLY A 133 -17.07 -5.05 -11.18
C GLY A 133 -17.02 -6.26 -10.25
N PHE A 134 -16.27 -6.20 -9.15
CA PHE A 134 -16.10 -7.30 -8.18
C PHE A 134 -15.61 -8.61 -8.81
N THR A 135 -14.76 -8.49 -9.82
CA THR A 135 -14.13 -9.62 -10.52
C THR A 135 -13.05 -10.29 -9.67
N GLY A 136 -12.45 -11.37 -10.17
CA GLY A 136 -11.33 -12.04 -9.49
C GLY A 136 -10.18 -11.10 -9.13
N ILE A 137 -9.90 -10.10 -9.98
CA ILE A 137 -8.84 -9.10 -9.75
C ILE A 137 -9.12 -8.31 -8.47
N THR A 138 -10.38 -8.01 -8.17
CA THR A 138 -10.81 -7.27 -6.97
C THR A 138 -10.36 -7.95 -5.69
N TRP A 139 -10.53 -9.27 -5.62
CA TRP A 139 -10.21 -10.07 -4.45
C TRP A 139 -8.73 -10.40 -4.34
N VAL A 140 -8.07 -10.63 -5.47
CA VAL A 140 -6.59 -10.75 -5.52
C VAL A 140 -5.94 -9.46 -5.05
N ALA A 141 -6.48 -8.30 -5.46
CA ALA A 141 -6.01 -7.01 -5.00
C ALA A 141 -6.26 -6.79 -3.52
N LEU A 142 -7.35 -7.29 -2.94
CA LEU A 142 -7.58 -7.20 -1.50
C LEU A 142 -6.44 -7.88 -0.73
N VAL A 143 -6.13 -9.13 -1.09
CA VAL A 143 -5.02 -9.88 -0.46
C VAL A 143 -3.69 -9.15 -0.68
N GLY A 144 -3.46 -8.63 -1.90
CA GLY A 144 -2.26 -7.86 -2.22
C GLY A 144 -2.09 -6.64 -1.32
N HIS A 145 -3.11 -5.81 -1.14
CA HIS A 145 -3.01 -4.61 -0.32
C HIS A 145 -2.89 -4.92 1.19
N VAL A 146 -3.57 -5.95 1.68
CA VAL A 146 -3.40 -6.43 3.07
C VAL A 146 -1.97 -6.91 3.29
N LEU A 147 -1.43 -7.72 2.36
CA LEU A 147 -0.05 -8.19 2.39
C LEU A 147 0.93 -7.01 2.36
N TYR A 148 0.71 -6.03 1.48
CA TYR A 148 1.49 -4.80 1.42
C TYR A 148 1.53 -4.10 2.79
N GLY A 149 0.36 -3.85 3.39
CA GLY A 149 0.27 -3.17 4.68
C GLY A 149 1.04 -3.89 5.78
N ILE A 150 0.89 -5.21 5.86
CA ILE A 150 1.59 -6.06 6.82
C ILE A 150 3.10 -6.01 6.60
N VAL A 151 3.57 -6.21 5.37
CA VAL A 151 5.01 -6.23 5.06
C VAL A 151 5.65 -4.87 5.31
N ALA A 152 4.98 -3.77 4.95
CA ALA A 152 5.46 -2.42 5.24
C ALA A 152 5.62 -2.21 6.75
N ALA A 153 4.57 -2.53 7.53
CA ALA A 153 4.58 -2.37 8.99
C ALA A 153 5.66 -3.21 9.68
N LEU A 154 5.82 -4.48 9.27
CA LEU A 154 6.87 -5.36 9.79
C LEU A 154 8.27 -4.86 9.43
N THR A 155 8.45 -4.36 8.22
CA THR A 155 9.73 -3.78 7.79
C THR A 155 10.08 -2.54 8.62
N PHE A 156 9.11 -1.67 8.89
CA PHE A 156 9.31 -0.53 9.79
C PHE A 156 9.71 -0.95 11.20
N ASP A 157 8.98 -1.90 11.79
CA ASP A 157 9.27 -2.41 13.14
C ASP A 157 10.65 -3.07 13.21
N TYR A 158 11.02 -3.85 12.19
CA TYR A 158 12.34 -4.46 12.08
C TYR A 158 13.47 -3.43 12.01
N LEU A 159 13.32 -2.40 11.17
CA LEU A 159 14.32 -1.33 11.04
C LEU A 159 14.42 -0.49 12.31
N ALA A 160 13.30 -0.25 13.00
CA ALA A 160 13.29 0.49 14.26
C ALA A 160 14.02 -0.27 15.39
N LYS A 161 13.93 -1.61 15.43
CA LYS A 161 14.61 -2.47 16.42
C LYS A 161 16.13 -2.61 16.18
N ARG A 162 16.61 -2.27 14.99
CA ARG A 162 18.02 -2.36 14.59
C ARG A 162 18.81 -1.09 14.91
N ARG A 163 18.17 -0.07 15.45
CA ARG A 163 18.76 1.20 15.90
C ARG A 163 18.87 1.21 17.41
#